data_AF-A0AA35XU78-F1
#
_entry.id   AF-A0AA35XU78-F1
#
_cell.length_a   1.000
_cell.length_b   1.000
_cell.length_c   1.000
_cell.angle_alpha   90.00
_cell.angle_beta   90.00
_cell.angle_gamma   90.00
#
_symmetry.space_group_name_H-M   'P 1'
#
loop_
_entity.id
_entity.type
_entity.pdbx_description
1 polymer ?
#
loop_
_entity_poly.entity_id
_entity_poly.type
_entity_poly.pdbx_seq_one_letter_code
_entity_poly.pdbx_strand_id
1 'polypeptide(L)'
;MEAKNKIIKIALIFVIGYSNLFAQDSGIKILEKVKENALSLENGYYEFNINSNLGNNLLPISGEFFIKDEKYFIETPDIDQLFDGKNIYTIIHENEEIIISKNNNTFFNFTPNQILNFFLDGYNLTFEKDYDKYIVNAYSKKDEFIMYKIKVNNIDFSIEQIEMFDLESDTLLNTFLTISYEYNLPVPPSLFKFDTNKYQNYLIVSEN
;
A
#
# COMPACT_ATOMS: atom_id res chain seq x y z
N MET A 1 -17.32 -60.33 -41.69
CA MET A 1 -17.19 -60.64 -40.26
C MET A 1 -16.45 -59.48 -39.63
N GLU A 2 -17.18 -58.59 -38.96
CA GLU A 2 -16.63 -57.46 -38.24
C GLU A 2 -15.80 -57.94 -37.06
N ALA A 3 -14.62 -57.35 -36.87
CA ALA A 3 -14.03 -57.17 -35.55
C ALA A 3 -13.44 -55.76 -35.49
N LYS A 4 -14.30 -54.86 -35.02
CA LYS A 4 -14.04 -53.52 -34.50
C LYS A 4 -12.87 -53.49 -33.51
N ASN A 5 -12.31 -52.27 -33.36
CA ASN A 5 -11.57 -51.72 -32.22
C ASN A 5 -10.03 -51.89 -32.29
N LYS A 6 -9.21 -50.89 -31.98
CA LYS A 6 -9.46 -49.57 -31.39
C LYS A 6 -8.26 -48.68 -31.70
N ILE A 7 -8.55 -47.45 -32.10
CA ILE A 7 -7.63 -46.32 -32.19
C ILE A 7 -6.95 -46.12 -30.82
N ILE A 8 -5.62 -46.22 -30.75
CA ILE A 8 -4.85 -45.63 -29.65
C ILE A 8 -4.36 -44.29 -30.15
N LYS A 9 -5.18 -43.25 -29.94
CA LYS A 9 -4.72 -41.87 -29.91
C LYS A 9 -3.96 -41.74 -28.59
N ILE A 10 -2.66 -41.53 -28.65
CA ILE A 10 -1.90 -41.04 -27.52
C ILE A 10 -2.44 -39.63 -27.24
N ALA A 11 -3.26 -39.52 -26.21
CA ALA A 11 -3.62 -38.23 -25.64
C ALA A 11 -2.40 -37.75 -24.86
N LEU A 12 -1.75 -36.70 -25.35
CA LEU A 12 -0.84 -35.91 -24.54
C LEU A 12 -1.69 -35.26 -23.44
N ILE A 13 -1.65 -35.81 -22.23
CA ILE A 13 -2.19 -35.13 -21.06
C ILE A 13 -1.17 -34.05 -20.73
N PHE A 14 -1.46 -32.82 -21.15
CA PHE A 14 -0.90 -31.64 -20.49
C PHE A 14 -1.48 -31.64 -19.08
N VAL A 15 -0.68 -32.04 -18.09
CA VAL A 15 -0.91 -31.63 -16.71
C VAL A 15 -0.55 -30.15 -16.67
N ILE A 16 -1.55 -29.29 -16.97
CA ILE A 16 -1.48 -27.90 -16.56
C ILE A 16 -1.61 -27.96 -15.04
N GLY A 17 -0.51 -27.71 -14.34
CA GLY A 17 -0.50 -27.54 -12.90
C GLY A 17 -1.44 -26.40 -12.54
N TYR A 18 -2.65 -26.72 -12.09
CA TYR A 18 -3.50 -25.79 -11.37
C TYR A 18 -3.05 -25.77 -9.92
N SER A 19 -2.01 -25.01 -9.63
CA SER A 19 -1.66 -24.62 -8.27
C SER A 19 -1.32 -23.14 -8.31
N ASN A 20 -2.31 -22.29 -7.99
CA ASN A 20 -2.13 -20.94 -7.40
C ASN A 20 -3.43 -20.10 -7.35
N LEU A 21 -4.53 -20.51 -7.99
CA LEU A 21 -5.78 -19.71 -7.98
C LEU A 21 -6.39 -19.53 -6.58
N PHE A 22 -6.34 -20.55 -5.72
CA PHE A 22 -6.88 -20.45 -4.36
C PHE A 22 -6.08 -19.53 -3.43
N ALA A 23 -4.76 -19.44 -3.63
CA ALA A 23 -3.89 -18.58 -2.82
C ALA A 23 -4.03 -17.09 -3.21
N GLN A 24 -4.29 -16.82 -4.49
CA GLN A 24 -4.57 -15.47 -4.99
C GLN A 24 -5.88 -14.92 -4.45
N ASP A 25 -6.96 -15.70 -4.53
CA ASP A 25 -8.26 -15.32 -3.97
C ASP A 25 -8.19 -15.05 -2.46
N SER A 26 -7.29 -15.71 -1.72
CA SER A 26 -7.11 -15.45 -0.29
C SER A 26 -6.30 -14.20 0.01
N GLY A 27 -5.23 -13.90 -0.74
CA GLY A 27 -4.43 -12.69 -0.54
C GLY A 27 -5.22 -11.42 -0.81
N ILE A 28 -6.01 -11.43 -1.89
CA ILE A 28 -6.94 -10.34 -2.23
C ILE A 28 -7.93 -10.09 -1.08
N LYS A 29 -8.56 -11.16 -0.57
CA LYS A 29 -9.52 -11.05 0.54
C LYS A 29 -8.93 -10.47 1.82
N ILE A 30 -7.64 -10.74 2.11
CA ILE A 30 -6.98 -10.12 3.26
C ILE A 30 -6.87 -8.60 3.05
N LEU A 31 -6.37 -8.15 1.89
CA LEU A 31 -6.26 -6.72 1.62
C LEU A 31 -7.63 -6.02 1.52
N GLU A 32 -8.66 -6.71 1.04
CA GLU A 32 -10.04 -6.21 1.06
C GLU A 32 -10.51 -5.98 2.51
N LYS A 33 -10.25 -6.93 3.41
CA LYS A 33 -10.57 -6.78 4.84
C LYS A 33 -9.77 -5.67 5.52
N VAL A 34 -8.50 -5.49 5.17
CA VAL A 34 -7.69 -4.35 5.64
C VAL A 34 -8.38 -3.05 5.25
N LYS A 35 -8.79 -2.91 3.98
CA LYS A 35 -9.51 -1.73 3.50
C LYS A 35 -10.85 -1.55 4.24
N GLU A 36 -11.66 -2.60 4.33
CA GLU A 36 -12.96 -2.55 5.01
C GLU A 36 -12.82 -2.12 6.47
N ASN A 37 -11.84 -2.68 7.19
CA ASN A 37 -11.55 -2.29 8.55
C ASN A 37 -11.18 -0.80 8.61
N ALA A 38 -10.21 -0.35 7.81
CA ALA A 38 -9.76 1.03 7.82
C ALA A 38 -10.87 2.05 7.49
N LEU A 39 -11.77 1.72 6.54
CA LEU A 39 -12.90 2.56 6.16
C LEU A 39 -14.08 2.50 7.15
N SER A 40 -14.15 1.49 8.02
CA SER A 40 -15.20 1.37 9.04
C SER A 40 -14.97 2.29 10.24
N LEU A 41 -13.75 2.81 10.39
CA LEU A 41 -13.35 3.69 11.47
C LEU A 41 -13.83 5.12 11.19
N GLU A 42 -14.22 5.85 12.23
CA GLU A 42 -14.53 7.28 12.07
C GLU A 42 -13.28 8.07 11.66
N ASN A 43 -12.14 7.70 12.22
CA ASN A 43 -10.82 8.17 11.84
C ASN A 43 -9.75 7.20 12.34
N GLY A 44 -8.55 7.31 11.76
CA GLY A 44 -7.37 6.61 12.20
C GLY A 44 -6.18 7.54 12.33
N TYR A 45 -5.32 7.21 13.28
CA TYR A 45 -4.00 7.79 13.51
C TYR A 45 -2.98 6.67 13.46
N TYR A 46 -1.85 6.92 12.80
CA TYR A 46 -0.75 5.99 12.71
C TYR A 46 0.56 6.74 12.84
N GLU A 47 1.48 6.22 13.65
CA GLU A 47 2.89 6.60 13.57
C GLU A 47 3.61 5.59 12.69
N PHE A 48 4.42 6.06 11.76
CA PHE A 48 5.11 5.20 10.83
C PHE A 48 6.59 5.56 10.68
N ASN A 49 7.33 4.59 10.16
CA ASN A 49 8.71 4.77 9.74
C ASN A 49 8.97 4.05 8.41
N ILE A 50 9.71 4.69 7.52
CA ILE A 50 10.13 4.19 6.22
C ILE A 50 11.65 4.19 6.17
N ASN A 51 12.23 3.05 5.82
CA ASN A 51 13.66 2.89 5.63
C ASN A 51 13.97 2.36 4.23
N SER A 52 15.16 2.65 3.74
CA SER A 52 15.71 2.07 2.51
C SER A 52 17.14 1.65 2.68
N ASN A 53 17.49 0.52 2.08
CA ASN A 53 18.85 0.01 1.98
C ASN A 53 19.52 0.41 0.65
N LEU A 54 18.82 1.12 -0.24
CA LEU A 54 19.30 1.51 -1.58
C LEU A 54 20.16 2.79 -1.59
N GLY A 55 20.56 3.31 -0.43
CA GLY A 55 21.31 4.57 -0.35
C GLY A 55 20.50 5.76 -0.86
N ASN A 56 19.23 5.84 -0.46
CA ASN A 56 18.34 6.92 -0.84
C ASN A 56 18.48 8.10 0.13
N ASN A 57 18.84 9.29 -0.37
CA ASN A 57 19.00 10.49 0.45
C ASN A 57 17.69 11.00 1.08
N LEU A 58 16.54 10.54 0.58
CA LEU A 58 15.23 10.88 1.12
C LEU A 58 14.79 9.95 2.26
N LEU A 59 15.56 8.90 2.59
CA LEU A 59 15.19 7.94 3.63
C LEU A 59 16.34 7.79 4.65
N PRO A 60 16.05 7.56 5.94
CA PRO A 60 14.74 7.22 6.50
C PRO A 60 13.79 8.40 6.70
N ILE A 61 12.48 8.13 6.65
CA ILE A 61 11.42 9.09 6.99
C ILE A 61 10.58 8.49 8.11
N SER A 62 10.27 9.31 9.11
CA SER A 62 9.23 9.00 10.10
C SER A 62 8.17 10.07 10.06
N GLY A 63 6.95 9.71 10.41
CA GLY A 63 5.86 10.66 10.42
C GLY A 63 4.60 10.13 11.07
N GLU A 64 3.61 11.01 11.07
CA GLU A 64 2.27 10.76 11.56
C GLU A 64 1.31 10.76 10.38
N PHE A 65 0.32 9.89 10.43
CA PHE A 65 -0.70 9.74 9.39
C PHE A 65 -2.08 9.76 10.03
N PHE A 66 -2.85 10.80 9.70
CA PHE A 66 -4.23 10.95 10.08
C PHE A 66 -5.11 10.67 8.88
N ILE A 67 -6.13 9.85 9.05
CA ILE A 67 -7.11 9.53 8.01
C ILE A 67 -8.53 9.65 8.56
N LYS A 68 -9.43 10.21 7.76
CA LYS A 68 -10.87 10.26 8.02
C LYS A 68 -11.63 10.13 6.71
N ASP A 69 -12.49 9.13 6.62
CA ASP A 69 -13.11 8.72 5.37
C ASP A 69 -12.01 8.47 4.30
N GLU A 70 -12.02 9.23 3.21
CA GLU A 70 -10.97 9.21 2.18
C GLU A 70 -9.95 10.35 2.34
N LYS A 71 -10.16 11.29 3.27
CA LYS A 71 -9.25 12.43 3.48
C LYS A 71 -8.11 12.03 4.38
N TYR A 72 -6.95 12.63 4.16
CA TYR A 72 -5.81 12.37 5.02
C TYR A 72 -4.90 13.57 5.20
N PHE A 73 -4.12 13.52 6.27
CA PHE A 73 -2.99 14.40 6.51
C PHE A 73 -1.80 13.54 6.96
N ILE A 74 -0.66 13.70 6.31
CA ILE A 74 0.61 13.09 6.67
C ILE A 74 1.53 14.23 7.08
N GLU A 75 2.10 14.12 8.27
CA GLU A 75 3.05 15.07 8.83
C GLU A 75 4.41 14.41 8.97
N THR A 76 5.44 15.03 8.41
CA THR A 76 6.84 14.59 8.58
C THR A 76 7.74 15.80 8.81
N PRO A 77 8.98 15.62 9.27
CA PRO A 77 9.88 16.76 9.48
C PRO A 77 10.14 17.63 8.23
N ASP A 78 10.15 17.02 7.04
CA ASP A 78 10.58 17.68 5.80
C ASP A 78 9.43 17.94 4.83
N ILE A 79 8.45 17.03 4.77
CA ILE A 79 7.35 17.05 3.81
C ILE A 79 6.03 16.70 4.49
N ASP A 80 5.07 17.61 4.42
CA ASP A 80 3.67 17.28 4.74
C ASP A 80 2.89 16.95 3.47
N GLN A 81 1.88 16.09 3.61
CA GLN A 81 0.94 15.85 2.53
C GLN A 81 -0.51 15.79 3.02
N LEU A 82 -1.37 16.59 2.41
CA LEU A 82 -2.78 16.67 2.74
C LEU A 82 -3.63 16.32 1.53
N PHE A 83 -4.67 15.52 1.73
CA PHE A 83 -5.76 15.35 0.77
C PHE A 83 -7.08 15.77 1.38
N ASP A 84 -7.71 16.80 0.80
CA ASP A 84 -8.95 17.40 1.32
C ASP A 84 -10.24 16.73 0.78
N GLY A 85 -10.08 15.69 -0.05
CA GLY A 85 -11.14 15.01 -0.79
C GLY A 85 -11.24 15.45 -2.26
N LYS A 86 -10.48 16.46 -2.68
CA LYS A 86 -10.47 16.99 -4.05
C LYS A 86 -9.06 17.23 -4.59
N ASN A 87 -8.20 17.84 -3.80
CA ASN A 87 -6.82 18.14 -4.18
C ASN A 87 -5.85 17.56 -3.17
N ILE A 88 -4.67 17.19 -3.66
CA ILE A 88 -3.54 16.81 -2.83
C ILE A 88 -2.58 17.99 -2.76
N TYR A 89 -2.17 18.34 -1.56
CA TYR A 89 -1.24 19.41 -1.24
C TYR A 89 0.03 18.75 -0.69
N THR A 90 1.14 18.85 -1.42
CA THR A 90 2.46 18.43 -0.92
C THR A 90 3.21 19.69 -0.50
N ILE A 91 3.55 19.80 0.78
CA ILE A 91 4.19 20.96 1.39
C ILE A 91 5.63 20.57 1.68
N ILE A 92 6.59 21.23 1.04
CA ILE A 92 8.02 20.97 1.18
C ILE A 92 8.60 22.09 2.04
N HIS A 93 8.92 21.80 3.30
CA HIS A 93 9.30 22.82 4.27
C HIS A 93 10.64 23.49 3.95
N GLU A 94 11.62 22.72 3.49
CA GLU A 94 12.96 23.25 3.15
C GLU A 94 12.89 24.31 2.04
N ASN A 95 12.00 24.10 1.07
CA ASN A 95 11.86 24.97 -0.10
C ASN A 95 10.78 26.04 0.07
N GLU A 96 10.04 26.02 1.18
CA GLU A 96 8.82 26.80 1.36
C GLU A 96 7.89 26.69 0.13
N GLU A 97 7.69 25.47 -0.37
CA GLU A 97 6.92 25.21 -1.60
C GLU A 97 5.70 24.33 -1.34
N ILE A 98 4.59 24.63 -2.02
CA ILE A 98 3.35 23.85 -1.98
C ILE A 98 2.97 23.47 -3.40
N ILE A 99 2.94 22.16 -3.66
CA ILE A 99 2.49 21.59 -4.92
C ILE A 99 1.05 21.12 -4.75
N ILE A 100 0.14 21.68 -5.55
CA ILE A 100 -1.28 21.32 -5.59
C ILE A 100 -1.51 20.42 -6.80
N SER A 101 -1.94 19.18 -6.56
CA SER A 101 -2.24 18.18 -7.58
C SER A 101 -3.68 17.67 -7.48
N LYS A 102 -4.22 17.17 -8.59
CA LYS A 102 -5.48 16.39 -8.65
C LYS A 102 -5.26 14.92 -8.98
N ASN A 103 -4.04 14.55 -9.35
CA ASN A 103 -3.67 13.18 -9.69
C ASN A 103 -3.19 12.45 -8.43
N ASN A 104 -3.21 11.12 -8.48
CA ASN A 104 -2.73 10.28 -7.37
C ASN A 104 -1.22 9.99 -7.47
N ASN A 105 -0.46 10.73 -8.29
CA ASN A 105 0.99 10.58 -8.38
C ASN A 105 1.63 11.47 -7.32
N THR A 106 1.54 11.06 -6.07
CA THR A 106 1.94 11.90 -4.93
C THR A 106 3.11 11.29 -4.17
N PHE A 107 3.77 12.12 -3.35
CA PHE A 107 4.95 11.70 -2.59
C PHE A 107 4.66 10.51 -1.66
N PHE A 108 3.56 10.60 -0.91
CA PHE A 108 3.02 9.48 -0.14
C PHE A 108 1.76 8.92 -0.79
N ASN A 109 1.56 7.60 -0.71
CA ASN A 109 0.40 6.89 -1.29
C ASN A 109 -0.09 5.81 -0.31
N PHE A 110 -0.44 6.21 0.91
CA PHE A 110 -0.71 5.28 2.02
C PHE A 110 -2.18 5.12 2.39
N THR A 111 -3.11 5.73 1.64
CA THR A 111 -4.53 5.48 1.94
C THR A 111 -4.86 4.00 1.71
N PRO A 112 -5.83 3.44 2.45
CA PRO A 112 -6.24 2.04 2.29
C PRO A 112 -6.61 1.68 0.84
N ASN A 113 -7.28 2.59 0.13
CA ASN A 113 -7.62 2.42 -1.28
C ASN A 113 -6.41 2.46 -2.20
N GLN A 114 -5.47 3.38 -1.99
CA GLN A 114 -4.22 3.43 -2.76
C GLN A 114 -3.41 2.15 -2.58
N ILE A 115 -3.23 1.69 -1.33
CA ILE A 115 -2.51 0.46 -1.03
C ILE A 115 -3.19 -0.74 -1.69
N LEU A 116 -4.52 -0.90 -1.54
CA LEU A 116 -5.25 -2.00 -2.14
C LEU A 116 -5.09 -2.00 -3.68
N ASN A 117 -5.38 -0.87 -4.33
CA ASN A 117 -5.34 -0.77 -5.79
C ASN A 117 -3.92 -1.01 -6.33
N PHE A 118 -2.89 -0.47 -5.66
CA PHE A 118 -1.50 -0.72 -6.02
C PHE A 118 -1.18 -2.22 -6.11
N PHE A 119 -1.61 -3.00 -5.11
CA PHE A 119 -1.37 -4.44 -5.07
C PHE A 119 -2.26 -5.23 -6.03
N LEU A 120 -3.55 -4.89 -6.14
CA LEU A 120 -4.48 -5.60 -7.03
C LEU A 120 -4.10 -5.44 -8.52
N ASP A 121 -3.75 -4.23 -8.91
CA ASP A 121 -3.45 -3.90 -10.31
C ASP A 121 -2.09 -4.50 -10.71
N GLY A 122 -1.07 -4.27 -9.89
CA GLY A 122 0.32 -4.56 -10.23
C GLY A 122 0.83 -5.95 -9.88
N TYR A 123 0.16 -6.71 -9.01
CA TYR A 123 0.78 -7.87 -8.35
C TYR A 123 -0.09 -9.13 -8.34
N ASN A 124 0.57 -10.28 -8.38
CA ASN A 124 -0.02 -11.57 -8.07
C ASN A 124 0.16 -11.83 -6.58
N LEU A 125 -0.95 -12.03 -5.88
CA LEU A 125 -0.95 -12.16 -4.43
C LEU A 125 -0.94 -13.63 -4.01
N THR A 126 -0.20 -13.96 -2.96
CA THR A 126 -0.35 -15.20 -2.21
C THR A 126 -0.52 -14.89 -0.74
N PHE A 127 -0.96 -15.87 0.03
CA PHE A 127 -1.30 -15.70 1.43
C PHE A 127 -0.76 -16.84 2.26
N GLU A 128 -0.22 -16.48 3.43
CA GLU A 128 0.22 -17.39 4.47
C GLU A 128 -0.27 -16.87 5.82
N LYS A 129 -0.63 -17.79 6.73
CA LYS A 129 -0.94 -17.45 8.11
C LYS A 129 0.24 -17.82 8.98
N ASP A 130 0.74 -16.86 9.76
CA ASP A 130 1.81 -17.06 10.73
C ASP A 130 1.33 -16.60 12.10
N TYR A 131 0.98 -17.56 12.97
CA TYR A 131 0.47 -17.33 14.33
C TYR A 131 -0.66 -16.28 14.39
N ASP A 132 -0.37 -15.07 14.89
CA ASP A 132 -1.25 -13.92 15.05
C ASP A 132 -1.24 -12.96 13.84
N LYS A 133 -0.55 -13.33 12.75
CA LYS A 133 -0.39 -12.52 11.55
C LYS A 133 -0.89 -13.22 10.29
N TYR A 134 -1.33 -12.39 9.36
CA TYR A 134 -1.56 -12.72 7.97
C TYR A 134 -0.44 -12.12 7.15
N ILE A 135 0.23 -12.94 6.35
CA ILE A 135 1.30 -12.54 5.46
C ILE A 135 0.77 -12.62 4.03
N VAL A 136 0.73 -11.48 3.35
CA VAL A 136 0.41 -11.40 1.92
C VAL A 136 1.71 -11.15 1.17
N ASN A 137 2.12 -12.10 0.33
CA ASN A 137 3.23 -11.90 -0.59
C ASN A 137 2.67 -11.42 -1.94
N ALA A 138 3.18 -10.30 -2.43
CA ALA A 138 2.74 -9.66 -3.66
C ALA A 138 3.88 -9.66 -4.68
N TYR A 139 3.80 -10.52 -5.68
CA TYR A 139 4.80 -10.67 -6.73
C TYR A 139 4.47 -9.77 -7.91
N SER A 140 5.40 -8.91 -8.33
CA SER A 140 5.14 -7.95 -9.40
C SER A 140 4.83 -8.68 -10.71
N LYS A 141 3.79 -8.21 -11.42
CA LYS A 141 3.44 -8.69 -12.76
C LYS A 141 4.37 -8.14 -13.84
N LYS A 142 5.13 -7.08 -13.53
CA LYS A 142 5.97 -6.33 -14.48
C LYS A 142 7.46 -6.69 -14.35
N ASP A 143 7.89 -7.00 -13.14
CA ASP A 143 9.29 -7.26 -12.80
C ASP A 143 9.34 -8.48 -11.90
N GLU A 144 9.83 -9.61 -12.42
CA GLU A 144 9.83 -10.88 -11.70
C GLU A 144 10.74 -10.91 -10.47
N PHE A 145 11.67 -9.94 -10.36
CA PHE A 145 12.56 -9.84 -9.21
C PHE A 145 11.98 -8.99 -8.08
N ILE A 146 10.87 -8.28 -8.30
CA ILE A 146 10.26 -7.44 -7.27
C ILE A 146 9.10 -8.16 -6.58
N MET A 147 9.18 -8.22 -5.25
CA MET A 147 8.11 -8.73 -4.40
C MET A 147 7.92 -7.86 -3.16
N TYR A 148 6.68 -7.74 -2.69
CA TYR A 148 6.35 -7.12 -1.42
C TYR A 148 5.79 -8.16 -0.44
N LYS A 149 6.25 -8.11 0.81
CA LYS A 149 5.68 -8.87 1.92
C LYS A 149 4.92 -7.93 2.84
N ILE A 150 3.62 -8.15 2.96
CA ILE A 150 2.71 -7.33 3.76
C ILE A 150 2.31 -8.15 4.99
N LYS A 151 2.67 -7.66 6.18
CA LYS A 151 2.30 -8.27 7.46
C LYS A 151 1.10 -7.54 8.02
N VAL A 152 0.02 -8.30 8.24
CA VAL A 152 -1.28 -7.80 8.68
C VAL A 152 -1.65 -8.48 9.99
N ASN A 153 -2.11 -7.72 10.97
CA ASN A 153 -2.63 -8.26 12.22
C ASN A 153 -3.89 -9.10 11.94
N ASN A 154 -3.97 -10.33 12.45
CA ASN A 154 -5.06 -11.24 12.10
C ASN A 154 -6.37 -11.01 12.86
N ILE A 155 -6.36 -10.12 13.87
CA ILE A 155 -7.51 -9.77 14.70
C ILE A 155 -8.21 -8.55 14.11
N ASP A 156 -7.47 -7.46 13.94
CA ASP A 156 -8.03 -6.16 13.54
C ASP A 156 -7.72 -5.78 12.09
N PHE A 157 -6.97 -6.60 11.35
CA PHE A 157 -6.61 -6.33 9.95
C PHE A 157 -5.88 -5.00 9.74
N SER A 158 -5.14 -4.51 10.73
CA SER A 158 -4.18 -3.42 10.56
C SER A 158 -2.93 -3.89 9.81
N ILE A 159 -2.36 -3.03 8.96
CA ILE A 159 -1.05 -3.29 8.35
C ILE A 159 0.01 -2.94 9.39
N GLU A 160 0.82 -3.92 9.76
CA GLU A 160 1.93 -3.71 10.69
C GLU A 160 3.22 -3.38 9.95
N GLN A 161 3.45 -3.99 8.78
CA GLN A 161 4.69 -3.83 8.04
C GLN A 161 4.52 -4.15 6.55
N ILE A 162 5.24 -3.42 5.69
CA ILE A 162 5.41 -3.74 4.28
C ILE A 162 6.91 -3.75 3.97
N GLU A 163 7.42 -4.86 3.45
CA GLU A 163 8.82 -5.05 3.07
C GLU A 163 8.91 -5.28 1.56
N MET A 164 9.75 -4.53 0.85
CA MET A 164 10.04 -4.70 -0.57
C MET A 164 11.35 -5.46 -0.74
N PHE A 165 11.36 -6.52 -1.54
CA PHE A 165 12.51 -7.37 -1.80
C PHE A 165 12.90 -7.38 -3.28
N ASP A 166 14.20 -7.49 -3.52
CA ASP A 166 14.78 -8.02 -4.75
C ASP A 166 15.01 -9.52 -4.57
N LEU A 167 14.29 -10.32 -5.36
CA LEU A 167 14.36 -11.78 -5.34
C LEU A 167 15.58 -12.35 -6.07
N GLU A 168 16.23 -11.59 -6.96
CA GLU A 168 17.47 -12.04 -7.62
C GLU A 168 18.62 -12.07 -6.62
N SER A 169 18.74 -11.00 -5.83
CA SER A 169 19.80 -10.83 -4.85
C SER A 169 19.43 -11.27 -3.43
N ASP A 170 18.16 -11.61 -3.18
CA ASP A 170 17.58 -11.90 -1.86
C ASP A 170 17.83 -10.75 -0.86
N THR A 171 17.62 -9.51 -1.32
CA THR A 171 17.87 -8.31 -0.52
C THR A 171 16.60 -7.55 -0.18
N LEU A 172 16.51 -7.11 1.07
CA LEU A 172 15.48 -6.17 1.51
C LEU A 172 15.85 -4.77 1.00
N LEU A 173 14.98 -4.19 0.18
CA LEU A 173 15.21 -2.88 -0.43
C LEU A 173 14.63 -1.75 0.41
N ASN A 174 13.34 -1.86 0.77
CA ASN A 174 12.61 -0.83 1.50
C ASN A 174 11.69 -1.46 2.55
N THR A 175 11.47 -0.76 3.65
CA THR A 175 10.54 -1.16 4.70
C THR A 175 9.66 0.01 5.08
N PHE A 176 8.35 -0.19 5.07
CA PHE A 176 7.37 0.62 5.79
C PHE A 176 6.98 -0.12 7.07
N LEU A 177 6.96 0.56 8.21
CA LEU A 177 6.64 0.01 9.52
C LEU A 177 5.63 0.91 10.22
N THR A 178 4.53 0.31 10.69
CA THR A 178 3.60 0.96 11.61
C THR A 178 4.15 0.82 13.03
N ILE A 179 4.47 1.94 13.67
CA ILE A 179 5.02 1.99 15.03
C ILE A 179 3.89 1.91 16.06
N SER A 180 2.84 2.68 15.84
CA SER A 180 1.64 2.70 16.68
C SER A 180 0.42 3.08 15.84
N TYR A 181 -0.77 2.72 16.32
CA TYR A 181 -2.02 3.14 15.71
C TYR A 181 -3.10 3.33 16.77
N GLU A 182 -3.95 4.34 16.55
CA GLU A 182 -5.11 4.63 17.37
C GLU A 182 -6.29 4.99 16.47
N TYR A 183 -7.51 4.63 16.88
CA TYR A 183 -8.70 4.82 16.08
C TYR A 183 -9.77 5.61 16.82
N ASN A 184 -10.60 6.33 16.06
CA ASN A 184 -11.75 7.09 16.56
C ASN A 184 -11.35 8.17 17.58
N LEU A 185 -10.23 8.83 17.32
CA LEU A 185 -9.72 9.94 18.12
C LEU A 185 -10.54 11.22 17.89
N PRO A 186 -10.62 12.12 18.89
CA PRO A 186 -11.23 13.43 18.71
C PRO A 186 -10.29 14.36 17.93
N VAL A 187 -10.27 14.22 16.61
CA VAL A 187 -9.45 15.06 15.70
C VAL A 187 -10.25 16.27 15.17
N PRO A 188 -9.66 17.48 15.13
CA PRO A 188 -10.35 18.65 14.63
C PRO A 188 -10.58 18.56 13.11
N PRO A 189 -11.77 18.89 12.56
CA PRO A 189 -12.02 18.84 11.13
C PRO A 189 -11.13 19.76 10.27
N SER A 190 -10.48 20.74 10.90
CA SER A 190 -9.51 21.62 10.25
C SER A 190 -8.20 20.92 9.89
N LEU A 191 -7.90 19.78 10.49
CA LEU A 191 -6.70 18.98 10.16
C LEU A 191 -6.72 18.53 8.69
N PHE A 192 -7.91 18.19 8.18
CA PHE A 192 -8.12 17.69 6.83
C PHE A 192 -8.48 18.79 5.82
N LYS A 193 -8.09 20.04 6.10
CA LYS A 193 -8.40 21.20 5.25
C LYS A 193 -7.16 22.05 5.07
N PHE A 194 -6.89 22.39 3.82
CA PHE A 194 -5.78 23.27 3.50
C PHE A 194 -6.10 24.69 3.95
N ASP A 195 -5.21 25.28 4.75
CA ASP A 195 -5.33 26.66 5.21
C ASP A 195 -4.16 27.48 4.67
N THR A 196 -4.44 28.27 3.63
CA THR A 196 -3.45 29.16 2.99
C THR A 196 -2.84 30.15 3.98
N ASN A 197 -3.55 30.50 5.06
CA ASN A 197 -3.03 31.47 6.04
C ASN A 197 -1.86 30.92 6.86
N LYS A 198 -1.70 29.59 6.94
CA LYS A 198 -0.53 28.96 7.58
C LYS A 198 0.75 29.08 6.75
N TYR A 199 0.63 29.37 5.45
CA TYR A 199 1.73 29.27 4.49
C TYR A 199 1.92 30.56 3.67
N GLN A 200 1.79 31.72 4.30
CA GLN A 200 1.78 33.03 3.61
C GLN A 200 3.04 33.32 2.77
N ASN A 201 4.18 32.73 3.13
CA ASN A 201 5.46 32.94 2.45
C ASN A 201 5.79 31.83 1.44
N TYR A 202 4.95 30.79 1.34
CA TYR A 202 5.27 29.64 0.51
C TYR A 202 4.95 29.91 -0.96
N LEU A 203 5.80 29.42 -1.86
CA LEU A 203 5.52 29.36 -3.29
C LEU A 203 4.43 28.31 -3.55
N ILE A 204 3.36 28.69 -4.24
CA ILE A 204 2.29 27.75 -4.61
C ILE A 204 2.41 27.40 -6.10
N VAL A 205 2.59 26.11 -6.38
CA VAL A 205 2.64 25.51 -7.72
C VAL A 205 1.42 24.63 -7.92
N SER A 206 0.83 24.64 -9.11
CA SER A 206 -0.32 23.79 -9.45
C SER A 206 0.00 22.89 -10.63
N GLU A 207 -0.16 21.58 -10.44
CA GLU A 207 -0.05 20.57 -11.50
C GLU A 207 -1.45 20.20 -12.00
N ASN A 208 -1.63 20.20 -13.32
CA ASN A 208 -2.88 19.82 -13.98
C ASN A 208 -2.85 18.37 -14.45
#